data_AF-A0A6M8V1D1-F1
#
_entry.id   AF-A0A6M8V1D1-F1
#
_cell.length_a   1.000
_cell.length_b   1.000
_cell.length_c   1.000
_cell.angle_alpha   90.00
_cell.angle_beta   90.00
_cell.angle_gamma   90.00
#
_symmetry.space_group_name_H-M   'P 1'
#
loop_
_entity.id
_entity.type
_entity.pdbx_description
1 polymer ?
#
loop_
_entity_poly.entity_id
_entity_poly.type
_entity_poly.pdbx_seq_one_letter_code
_entity_poly.pdbx_strand_id
1 'polypeptide(L)'
;MKEIAGEPISKTAPIILAERVTDFLSLLAISIAGAIIFDYGGSITIFIGIFFIVLIVIISNKKIALPLINTTEKIPVIKNYIHNIHSAYESSYQLLKIKPLILMTLLSLVSWGFECLGYYLILKNFSVDFGLLWASFSYSFSTIVGAVSMLPGGLGLTEGSLTFLLVQKGISTEIAVASTFIVRVVTLWFAVFVGIVSLSFYQKRFGKLNPGQS
;
A
#
# COMPACT_ATOMS: atom_id res chain seq x y z
N MET A 1 -1.38 -19.18 0.40
CA MET A 1 -1.51 -19.24 1.88
C MET A 1 -2.99 -19.33 2.25
N LYS A 2 -3.71 -20.39 1.87
CA LYS A 2 -5.17 -20.50 2.07
C LYS A 2 -5.61 -21.78 2.81
N GLU A 3 -4.71 -22.73 3.06
CA GLU A 3 -5.09 -24.08 3.50
C GLU A 3 -4.24 -24.68 4.65
N ILE A 4 -3.21 -23.97 5.15
CA ILE A 4 -2.31 -24.54 6.18
C ILE A 4 -2.61 -24.00 7.58
N ALA A 5 -3.19 -22.81 7.66
CA ALA A 5 -3.71 -22.27 8.90
C ALA A 5 -5.23 -22.23 8.75
N GLY A 6 -5.94 -23.16 9.42
CA GLY A 6 -7.38 -23.06 9.66
C GLY A 6 -7.70 -21.89 10.58
N GLU A 7 -7.20 -20.72 10.23
CA GLU A 7 -7.35 -19.47 10.96
C GLU A 7 -8.42 -18.67 10.21
N PRO A 8 -9.60 -18.47 10.83
CA PRO A 8 -10.74 -17.90 10.13
C PRO A 8 -10.42 -16.50 9.59
N ILE A 9 -11.08 -16.12 8.49
CA ILE A 9 -10.96 -14.85 7.75
C ILE A 9 -10.99 -13.61 8.67
N SER A 10 -11.52 -13.79 9.88
CA SER A 10 -11.36 -12.90 11.03
C SER A 10 -9.94 -12.46 11.31
N LYS A 11 -8.91 -13.31 11.25
CA LYS A 11 -7.56 -12.85 11.67
C LYS A 11 -6.78 -12.12 10.59
N THR A 12 -7.14 -12.22 9.31
CA THR A 12 -6.34 -11.69 8.18
C THR A 12 -6.74 -10.29 7.74
N ALA A 13 -8.04 -9.97 7.68
CA ALA A 13 -8.53 -8.62 7.37
C ALA A 13 -7.92 -7.49 8.23
N PRO A 14 -7.70 -7.68 9.55
CA PRO A 14 -7.08 -6.68 10.41
C PRO A 14 -5.57 -6.52 10.18
N ILE A 15 -4.88 -7.62 9.91
CA ILE A 15 -3.45 -7.61 9.56
C ILE A 15 -3.26 -6.82 8.27
N ILE A 16 -4.09 -7.09 7.25
CA ILE A 16 -4.07 -6.37 5.98
C ILE A 16 -4.37 -4.88 6.19
N LEU A 17 -5.35 -4.54 7.03
CA LEU A 17 -5.64 -3.15 7.38
C LEU A 17 -4.44 -2.46 8.02
N ALA A 18 -3.79 -3.10 9.01
CA ALA A 18 -2.61 -2.56 9.66
C ALA A 18 -1.44 -2.36 8.67
N GLU A 19 -1.22 -3.33 7.76
CA GLU A 19 -0.24 -3.24 6.68
C GLU A 19 -0.50 -2.04 5.77
N ARG A 20 -1.75 -1.87 5.31
CA ARG A 20 -2.14 -0.72 4.46
C ARG A 20 -1.95 0.62 5.17
N VAL A 21 -2.23 0.68 6.47
CA VAL A 21 -1.98 1.90 7.26
C VAL A 21 -0.49 2.21 7.32
N THR A 22 0.36 1.22 7.57
CA THR A 22 1.82 1.42 7.64
C THR A 22 2.42 1.79 6.29
N ASP A 23 1.91 1.23 5.19
CA ASP A 23 2.29 1.61 3.83
C ASP A 23 1.92 3.05 3.54
N PHE A 24 0.69 3.43 3.87
CA PHE A 24 0.21 4.78 3.62
C PHE A 24 0.97 5.82 4.43
N LEU A 25 1.26 5.56 5.71
CA LEU A 25 2.06 6.45 6.56
C LEU A 25 3.48 6.66 5.98
N SER A 26 4.10 5.59 5.49
CA SER A 26 5.43 5.64 4.89
C SER A 26 5.44 6.50 3.62
N LEU A 27 4.52 6.23 2.70
CA LEU A 27 4.35 7.00 1.47
C LEU A 27 4.04 8.47 1.74
N LEU A 28 3.20 8.75 2.74
CA LEU A 28 2.83 10.10 3.12
C LEU A 28 4.01 10.87 3.70
N ALA A 29 4.86 10.24 4.51
CA ALA A 29 6.08 10.84 5.03
C ALA A 29 7.04 11.23 3.88
N ILE A 30 7.26 10.33 2.92
CA ILE A 30 8.12 10.59 1.75
C ILE A 30 7.51 11.69 0.87
N SER A 31 6.20 11.62 0.61
CA SER A 31 5.49 12.58 -0.24
C SER A 31 5.46 13.99 0.36
N ILE A 32 5.22 14.14 1.68
CA ILE A 32 5.25 15.44 2.36
C ILE A 32 6.66 16.04 2.32
N ALA A 33 7.70 15.23 2.60
CA ALA A 33 9.08 15.69 2.52
C ALA A 33 9.41 16.24 1.11
N GLY A 34 8.94 15.55 0.07
CA GLY A 34 9.07 16.01 -1.31
C GLY A 34 8.24 17.26 -1.64
N ALA A 35 6.97 17.30 -1.22
CA ALA A 35 6.05 18.40 -1.51
C ALA A 35 6.54 19.74 -0.95
N ILE A 36 7.13 19.74 0.25
CA ILE A 36 7.70 20.93 0.90
C ILE A 36 8.89 21.48 0.08
N ILE A 37 9.71 20.60 -0.49
CA ILE A 37 10.94 20.99 -1.20
C ILE A 37 10.64 21.49 -2.62
N PHE A 38 9.70 20.87 -3.30
CA PHE A 38 9.43 21.13 -4.72
C PHE A 38 8.27 22.09 -4.98
N ASP A 39 7.60 22.57 -3.92
CA ASP A 39 6.41 23.45 -3.95
C ASP A 39 5.34 22.99 -4.95
N TYR A 40 5.25 21.67 -5.14
CA TYR A 40 4.43 21.06 -6.18
C TYR A 40 3.38 20.17 -5.56
N GLY A 41 2.11 20.41 -5.89
CA GLY A 41 1.00 19.60 -5.40
C GLY A 41 0.86 19.61 -3.87
N GLY A 42 1.46 20.58 -3.17
CA GLY A 42 1.44 20.67 -1.71
C GLY A 42 0.02 20.65 -1.15
N SER A 43 -0.89 21.47 -1.69
CA SER A 43 -2.28 21.52 -1.24
C SER A 43 -3.03 20.19 -1.44
N ILE A 44 -2.81 19.50 -2.58
CA ILE A 44 -3.46 18.21 -2.88
C ILE A 44 -2.89 17.12 -1.98
N THR A 45 -1.56 17.07 -1.83
CA THR A 45 -0.85 16.12 -0.97
C THR A 45 -1.28 16.28 0.49
N ILE A 46 -1.36 17.51 0.98
CA ILE A 46 -1.80 17.83 2.34
C ILE A 46 -3.26 17.45 2.53
N PHE A 47 -4.16 17.78 1.59
CA PHE A 47 -5.57 17.44 1.71
C PHE A 47 -5.82 15.92 1.74
N ILE A 48 -5.20 15.19 0.82
CA ILE A 48 -5.25 13.72 0.79
C ILE A 48 -4.64 13.15 2.06
N GLY A 49 -3.51 13.71 2.50
CA GLY A 49 -2.85 13.28 3.72
C GLY A 49 -3.72 13.46 4.96
N ILE A 50 -4.39 14.61 5.10
CA ILE A 50 -5.34 14.87 6.19
C ILE A 50 -6.51 13.89 6.12
N PHE A 51 -7.10 13.67 4.95
CA PHE A 51 -8.22 12.73 4.77
C PHE A 51 -7.86 11.32 5.26
N PHE A 52 -6.70 10.80 4.87
CA PHE A 52 -6.25 9.48 5.30
C PHE A 52 -5.81 9.43 6.75
N ILE A 53 -5.17 10.47 7.29
CA ILE A 53 -4.87 10.54 8.72
C ILE A 53 -6.17 10.47 9.52
N VAL A 54 -7.21 11.20 9.11
CA VAL A 54 -8.55 11.13 9.73
C VAL A 54 -9.12 9.73 9.62
N LEU A 55 -9.07 9.11 8.45
CA LEU A 55 -9.53 7.72 8.24
C LEU A 55 -8.78 6.72 9.14
N ILE A 56 -7.45 6.85 9.25
CA ILE A 56 -6.60 6.03 10.11
C ILE A 56 -6.96 6.24 11.58
N VAL A 57 -7.18 7.48 12.03
CA VAL A 57 -7.57 7.80 13.41
C VAL A 57 -8.95 7.21 13.72
N ILE A 58 -9.90 7.29 12.80
CA ILE A 58 -11.24 6.69 12.93
C ILE A 58 -11.13 5.16 13.08
N ILE A 59 -10.34 4.51 12.23
CA ILE A 59 -10.14 3.05 12.24
C ILE A 59 -9.36 2.60 13.48
N SER A 60 -8.34 3.36 13.90
CA SER A 60 -7.47 3.03 15.03
C SER A 60 -8.13 3.27 16.39
N ASN A 61 -9.18 4.10 16.46
CA ASN A 61 -9.83 4.44 17.71
C ASN A 61 -10.97 3.46 18.07
N LYS A 62 -10.75 2.63 19.09
CA LYS A 62 -11.74 1.69 19.67
C LYS A 62 -13.10 2.32 19.93
N LYS A 63 -13.14 3.56 20.40
CA LYS A 63 -14.39 4.23 20.75
C LYS A 63 -15.25 4.62 19.54
N ILE A 64 -14.67 4.64 18.34
CA ILE A 64 -15.36 4.97 17.09
C ILE A 64 -15.59 3.71 16.25
N ALA A 65 -14.58 2.84 16.16
CA ALA A 65 -14.66 1.59 15.40
C ALA A 65 -15.68 0.59 15.99
N LEU A 66 -15.73 0.41 17.32
CA LEU A 66 -16.67 -0.53 17.97
C LEU A 66 -18.15 -0.14 17.79
N PRO A 67 -18.58 1.13 17.97
CA PRO A 67 -19.97 1.51 17.68
C PRO A 67 -20.35 1.37 16.20
N LEU A 68 -19.43 1.61 15.26
CA LEU A 68 -19.66 1.37 13.83
C LEU A 68 -19.87 -0.12 13.53
N ILE A 69 -19.03 -0.99 14.11
CA ILE A 69 -19.17 -2.45 14.00
C ILE A 69 -20.50 -2.90 14.61
N ASN A 70 -20.87 -2.42 15.80
CA ASN A 70 -22.14 -2.74 16.47
C ASN A 70 -23.36 -2.16 15.74
N THR A 71 -23.23 -1.06 15.00
CA THR A 71 -24.32 -0.53 14.17
C THR A 71 -24.56 -1.42 12.95
N THR A 72 -23.47 -1.98 12.40
CA THR A 72 -23.49 -2.93 11.28
C THR A 72 -24.05 -4.31 11.70
N GLU A 73 -24.05 -4.60 13.00
CA GLU A 73 -24.65 -5.78 13.65
C GLU A 73 -26.16 -5.93 13.43
N LYS A 74 -26.85 -4.81 13.13
CA LYS A 74 -28.29 -4.80 12.85
C LYS A 74 -28.65 -5.38 11.47
N ILE A 75 -27.65 -5.68 10.63
CA ILE A 75 -27.85 -6.27 9.31
C ILE A 75 -27.90 -7.80 9.45
N PRO A 76 -29.03 -8.47 9.10
CA PRO A 76 -29.23 -9.89 9.37
C PRO A 76 -28.23 -10.82 8.67
N VAL A 77 -27.60 -10.37 7.58
CA VAL A 77 -26.56 -11.09 6.83
C VAL A 77 -25.22 -11.17 7.58
N ILE A 78 -24.92 -10.17 8.42
CA ILE A 78 -23.61 -10.00 9.09
C ILE A 78 -23.60 -10.66 10.47
N LYS A 79 -24.78 -11.00 11.01
CA LYS A 79 -24.97 -11.56 12.35
C LYS A 79 -24.16 -12.84 12.62
N ASN A 80 -23.99 -13.70 11.61
CA ASN A 80 -23.21 -14.94 11.76
C ASN A 80 -21.68 -14.73 11.76
N TYR A 81 -21.18 -13.52 11.46
CA TYR A 81 -19.75 -13.22 11.36
C TYR A 81 -19.24 -12.30 12.48
N ILE A 82 -20.09 -11.90 13.43
CA ILE A 82 -19.78 -10.90 14.47
C ILE A 82 -18.61 -11.33 15.36
N HIS A 83 -18.58 -12.58 15.83
CA HIS A 83 -17.51 -13.07 16.71
C HIS A 83 -16.14 -13.04 16.01
N ASN A 84 -16.16 -13.33 14.70
CA ASN A 84 -15.01 -13.24 13.84
C ASN A 84 -14.54 -11.78 13.72
N ILE A 85 -15.43 -10.83 13.41
CA ILE A 85 -15.09 -9.39 13.32
C ILE A 85 -14.53 -8.83 14.63
N HIS A 86 -14.99 -9.31 15.78
CA HIS A 86 -14.47 -8.87 17.07
C HIS A 86 -13.04 -9.36 17.35
N SER A 87 -12.76 -10.64 17.10
CA SER A 87 -11.39 -11.20 17.23
C SER A 87 -10.41 -10.60 16.21
N ALA A 88 -10.95 -10.24 15.04
CA ALA A 88 -10.28 -9.52 13.97
C ALA A 88 -9.78 -8.18 14.51
N TYR A 89 -10.72 -7.39 15.00
CA TYR A 89 -10.48 -6.06 15.53
C TYR A 89 -9.46 -6.07 16.68
N GLU A 90 -9.57 -7.03 17.59
CA GLU A 90 -8.69 -7.15 18.74
C GLU A 90 -7.25 -7.51 18.35
N SER A 91 -7.08 -8.38 17.33
CA SER A 91 -5.76 -8.70 16.75
C SER A 91 -5.16 -7.50 16.03
N SER A 92 -5.93 -6.79 15.20
CA SER A 92 -5.53 -5.50 14.60
C SER A 92 -5.05 -4.53 15.63
N TYR A 93 -5.77 -4.43 16.74
CA TYR A 93 -5.47 -3.45 17.78
C TYR A 93 -4.15 -3.76 18.50
N GLN A 94 -3.78 -5.04 18.63
CA GLN A 94 -2.47 -5.39 19.16
C GLN A 94 -1.34 -5.02 18.20
N LEU A 95 -1.57 -5.17 16.88
CA LEU A 95 -0.63 -4.78 15.81
C LEU A 95 -0.54 -3.26 15.63
N LEU A 96 -1.61 -2.52 15.89
CA LEU A 96 -1.66 -1.06 15.85
C LEU A 96 -1.14 -0.40 17.14
N LYS A 97 -0.60 -1.17 18.10
CA LYS A 97 0.13 -0.58 19.24
C LYS A 97 1.35 0.19 18.73
N ILE A 98 1.69 1.28 19.43
CA ILE A 98 2.76 2.22 19.04
C ILE A 98 4.09 1.52 18.65
N LYS A 99 4.51 0.49 19.40
CA LYS A 99 5.80 -0.19 19.17
C LYS A 99 5.82 -1.00 17.85
N PRO A 100 4.91 -1.97 17.62
CA PRO A 100 4.82 -2.66 16.33
C PRO A 100 4.55 -1.71 15.16
N LEU A 101 3.70 -0.70 15.34
CA LEU A 101 3.36 0.27 14.30
C LEU A 101 4.60 1.00 13.78
N ILE A 102 5.47 1.48 14.68
CA ILE A 102 6.71 2.17 14.30
C ILE A 102 7.64 1.22 13.53
N LEU A 103 7.81 -0.02 14.01
CA LEU A 103 8.68 -1.00 13.34
C LEU A 103 8.17 -1.36 11.94
N MET A 104 6.86 -1.59 11.80
CA MET A 104 6.24 -1.90 10.51
C MET A 104 6.30 -0.72 9.55
N THR A 105 6.10 0.50 10.04
CA THR A 105 6.22 1.73 9.23
C THR A 105 7.67 1.93 8.79
N LEU A 106 8.67 1.72 9.65
CA LEU A 106 10.08 1.81 9.25
C LEU A 106 10.44 0.77 8.20
N LEU A 107 9.97 -0.47 8.35
CA LEU A 107 10.20 -1.52 7.37
C LEU A 107 9.55 -1.19 6.02
N SER A 108 8.31 -0.70 6.05
CA SER A 108 7.59 -0.26 4.85
C SER A 108 8.30 0.93 4.19
N LEU A 109 8.77 1.91 4.97
CA LEU A 109 9.55 3.05 4.46
C LEU A 109 10.82 2.63 3.73
N VAL A 110 11.54 1.63 4.25
CA VAL A 110 12.71 1.06 3.55
C VAL A 110 12.30 0.38 2.25
N SER A 111 11.20 -0.38 2.25
CA SER A 111 10.66 -1.04 1.05
C SER A 111 10.29 -0.02 -0.03
N TRP A 112 9.50 0.99 0.32
CA TRP A 112 9.14 2.09 -0.58
C TRP A 112 10.36 2.89 -1.05
N GLY A 113 11.37 3.04 -0.18
CA GLY A 113 12.65 3.66 -0.53
C GLY A 113 13.37 2.92 -1.66
N PHE A 114 13.36 1.59 -1.66
CA PHE A 114 13.92 0.79 -2.76
C PHE A 114 13.14 0.95 -4.06
N GLU A 115 11.81 1.04 -4.00
CA GLU A 115 10.99 1.31 -5.19
C GLU A 115 11.28 2.70 -5.77
N CYS A 116 11.41 3.72 -4.91
CA CYS A 116 11.79 5.07 -5.30
C CYS A 116 13.19 5.12 -5.93
N LEU A 117 14.14 4.36 -5.37
CA LEU A 117 15.48 4.20 -5.94
C LEU A 117 15.42 3.52 -7.32
N GLY A 118 14.64 2.46 -7.45
CA GLY A 118 14.44 1.76 -8.74
C GLY A 118 13.87 2.71 -9.79
N TYR A 119 12.87 3.50 -9.44
CA TYR A 119 12.30 4.52 -10.30
C TYR A 119 13.33 5.60 -10.70
N TYR A 120 14.11 6.11 -9.75
CA TYR A 120 15.20 7.05 -10.03
C TYR A 120 16.21 6.48 -11.03
N LEU A 121 16.61 5.21 -10.87
CA LEU A 121 17.52 4.55 -11.81
C LEU A 121 16.91 4.42 -13.20
N ILE A 122 15.61 4.11 -13.32
CA ILE A 122 14.92 4.05 -14.61
C ILE A 122 14.95 5.43 -15.29
N LEU A 123 14.58 6.49 -14.57
CA LEU A 123 14.64 7.87 -15.11
C LEU A 123 16.06 8.23 -15.57
N LYS A 124 17.08 7.90 -14.77
CA LYS A 124 18.47 8.13 -15.12
C LYS A 124 18.89 7.42 -16.42
N ASN A 125 18.39 6.21 -16.67
CA ASN A 125 18.64 5.49 -17.93
C ASN A 125 18.02 6.18 -19.15
N PHE A 126 16.91 6.90 -18.96
CA PHE A 126 16.32 7.77 -19.99
C PHE A 126 16.97 9.16 -20.05
N SER A 127 18.11 9.37 -19.39
CA SER A 127 18.79 10.68 -19.28
C SER A 127 17.92 11.77 -18.63
N VAL A 128 16.99 11.38 -17.77
CA VAL A 128 16.17 12.28 -16.94
C VAL A 128 16.79 12.35 -15.55
N ASP A 129 17.38 13.49 -15.19
CA ASP A 129 18.00 13.69 -13.88
C ASP A 129 17.30 14.80 -13.08
N PHE A 130 16.25 14.41 -12.36
CA PHE A 130 15.56 15.27 -11.39
C PHE A 130 16.02 15.01 -9.94
N GLY A 131 17.03 14.15 -9.75
CA GLY A 131 17.49 13.69 -8.45
C GLY A 131 16.54 12.71 -7.75
N LEU A 132 17.08 12.00 -6.75
CA LEU A 132 16.36 10.96 -6.00
C LEU A 132 15.15 11.51 -5.24
N LEU A 133 15.24 12.72 -4.71
CA LEU A 133 14.16 13.34 -3.93
C LEU A 133 12.90 13.56 -4.79
N TRP A 134 13.07 14.07 -6.02
CA TRP A 134 11.94 14.29 -6.91
C TRP A 134 11.33 12.97 -7.40
N ALA A 135 12.17 11.98 -7.71
CA ALA A 135 11.70 10.64 -8.07
C ALA A 135 10.90 10.00 -6.93
N SER A 136 11.38 10.12 -5.68
CA SER A 136 10.70 9.60 -4.49
C SER A 136 9.37 10.31 -4.24
N PHE A 137 9.35 11.64 -4.41
CA PHE A 137 8.14 12.44 -4.31
C PHE A 137 7.08 12.04 -5.35
N SER A 138 7.44 12.09 -6.64
CA SER A 138 6.51 11.82 -7.73
C SER A 138 5.96 10.39 -7.69
N TYR A 139 6.79 9.41 -7.33
CA TYR A 139 6.37 8.04 -7.13
C TYR A 139 5.39 7.90 -5.95
N SER A 140 5.74 8.46 -4.79
CA SER A 140 4.91 8.35 -3.58
C SER A 140 3.59 9.08 -3.73
N PHE A 141 3.61 10.30 -4.30
CA PHE A 141 2.42 11.08 -4.60
C PHE A 141 1.48 10.33 -5.55
N SER A 142 2.00 9.80 -6.65
CA SER A 142 1.20 9.08 -7.63
C SER A 142 0.59 7.81 -7.04
N THR A 143 1.34 7.10 -6.21
CA THR A 143 0.87 5.90 -5.50
C THR A 143 -0.25 6.23 -4.52
N ILE A 144 -0.12 7.32 -3.75
CA ILE A 144 -1.17 7.83 -2.87
C ILE A 144 -2.43 8.15 -3.67
N VAL A 145 -2.31 8.93 -4.76
CA VAL A 145 -3.44 9.34 -5.59
C VAL A 145 -4.19 8.12 -6.15
N GLY A 146 -3.47 7.13 -6.68
CA GLY A 146 -4.12 5.91 -7.17
C GLY A 146 -4.72 5.06 -6.05
N ALA A 147 -4.14 5.03 -4.85
CA ALA A 147 -4.74 4.35 -3.70
C ALA A 147 -6.08 4.99 -3.27
N VAL A 148 -6.18 6.33 -3.29
CA VAL A 148 -7.42 7.07 -2.96
C VAL A 148 -8.55 6.73 -3.92
N SER A 149 -8.22 6.44 -5.18
CA SER A 149 -9.22 6.22 -6.22
C SER A 149 -10.10 4.99 -6.02
N MET A 150 -9.68 4.05 -5.17
CA MET A 150 -10.35 2.77 -4.92
C MET A 150 -10.71 1.97 -6.18
N LEU A 151 -10.16 2.33 -7.35
CA LEU A 151 -10.32 1.57 -8.58
C LEU A 151 -9.65 0.20 -8.40
N PRO A 152 -10.26 -0.90 -8.90
CA PRO A 152 -9.67 -2.22 -8.79
C PRO A 152 -8.26 -2.20 -9.43
N GLY A 153 -7.23 -2.30 -8.59
CA GLY A 153 -5.81 -2.29 -8.97
C GLY A 153 -5.11 -0.92 -8.97
N GLY A 154 -5.81 0.20 -8.70
CA GLY A 154 -5.23 1.55 -8.79
C GLY A 154 -4.67 1.91 -10.18
N LEU A 155 -4.98 1.08 -11.17
CA LEU A 155 -4.54 1.16 -12.55
C LEU A 155 -5.23 2.36 -13.23
N GLY A 156 -4.46 3.17 -13.94
CA GLY A 156 -4.89 4.37 -14.62
C GLY A 156 -4.55 5.64 -13.85
N LEU A 157 -4.93 5.75 -12.57
CA LEU A 157 -4.68 6.97 -11.79
C LEU A 157 -3.26 7.04 -11.22
N THR A 158 -2.69 5.92 -10.78
CA THR A 158 -1.25 5.89 -10.41
C THR A 158 -0.38 6.19 -11.63
N GLU A 159 -0.57 5.46 -12.73
CA GLU A 159 0.22 5.62 -13.95
C GLU A 159 0.00 6.98 -14.61
N GLY A 160 -1.25 7.45 -14.62
CA GLY A 160 -1.63 8.74 -15.16
C GLY A 160 -1.00 9.89 -14.36
N SER A 161 -1.02 9.82 -13.03
CA SER A 161 -0.40 10.84 -12.18
C SER A 161 1.12 10.87 -12.33
N LEU A 162 1.76 9.70 -12.40
CA LEU A 162 3.22 9.61 -12.55
C LEU A 162 3.67 10.14 -13.91
N THR A 163 2.98 9.74 -14.97
CA THR A 163 3.20 10.24 -16.33
C THR A 163 2.96 11.74 -16.41
N PHE A 164 1.87 12.23 -15.82
CA PHE A 164 1.52 13.65 -15.80
C PHE A 164 2.61 14.51 -15.15
N LEU A 165 3.13 14.08 -13.99
CA LEU A 165 4.21 14.78 -13.29
C LEU A 165 5.49 14.88 -14.12
N LEU A 166 5.85 13.82 -14.86
CA LEU A 166 7.01 13.83 -15.77
C LEU A 166 6.79 14.75 -16.97
N VAL A 167 5.62 14.67 -17.62
CA VAL A 167 5.29 15.50 -18.79
C VAL A 167 5.29 16.97 -18.42
N GLN A 168 4.75 17.32 -17.25
CA GLN A 168 4.75 18.69 -16.78
C GLN A 168 6.16 19.22 -16.46
N LYS A 169 7.10 18.34 -16.10
CA LYS A 169 8.53 18.68 -15.97
C LYS A 169 9.26 18.75 -17.32
N GLY A 170 8.54 18.67 -18.44
CA GLY A 170 9.08 18.83 -19.78
C GLY A 170 9.61 17.54 -20.41
N ILE A 171 9.34 16.38 -19.80
CA ILE A 171 9.71 15.08 -20.38
C ILE A 171 8.71 14.71 -21.47
N SER A 172 9.18 14.09 -22.56
CA SER A 172 8.28 13.63 -23.62
C SER A 172 7.29 12.59 -23.07
N THR A 173 6.06 12.61 -23.57
CA THR A 173 5.01 11.66 -23.17
C THR A 173 5.47 10.21 -23.36
N GLU A 174 6.24 9.95 -24.42
CA GLU A 174 6.81 8.63 -24.72
C GLU A 174 7.71 8.11 -23.59
N ILE A 175 8.67 8.93 -23.13
CA ILE A 175 9.58 8.58 -22.03
C ILE A 175 8.82 8.50 -20.70
N ALA A 176 7.88 9.41 -20.48
CA ALA A 176 7.07 9.44 -19.26
C ALA A 176 6.21 8.18 -19.10
N VAL A 177 5.55 7.74 -20.17
CA VAL A 177 4.77 6.51 -20.20
C VAL A 177 5.68 5.29 -20.09
N ALA A 178 6.78 5.24 -20.84
CA ALA A 178 7.70 4.10 -20.82
C ALA A 178 8.30 3.88 -19.43
N SER A 179 8.84 4.93 -18.81
CA SER A 179 9.42 4.87 -17.46
C SER A 179 8.39 4.43 -16.41
N THR A 180 7.16 4.94 -16.50
CA THR A 180 6.04 4.55 -15.64
C THR A 180 5.69 3.07 -15.78
N PHE A 181 5.56 2.54 -16.99
CA PHE A 181 5.28 1.12 -17.18
C PHE A 181 6.44 0.22 -16.75
N ILE A 182 7.68 0.62 -17.01
CA ILE A 182 8.87 -0.16 -16.61
C ILE A 182 8.93 -0.27 -15.08
N VAL A 183 8.76 0.84 -14.34
CA VAL A 183 8.80 0.76 -12.87
C VAL A 183 7.71 -0.16 -12.34
N ARG A 184 6.49 -0.07 -12.88
CA ARG A 184 5.35 -0.90 -12.46
C ARG A 184 5.58 -2.37 -12.78
N VAL A 185 6.15 -2.68 -13.94
CA VAL A 185 6.47 -4.05 -14.32
C VAL A 185 7.55 -4.61 -13.40
N VAL A 186 8.61 -3.84 -13.16
CA VAL A 186 9.72 -4.28 -12.30
C VAL A 186 9.25 -4.50 -10.86
N THR A 187 8.44 -3.61 -10.28
CA THR A 187 8.00 -3.76 -8.89
C THR A 187 6.95 -4.87 -8.72
N LEU A 188 5.97 -4.97 -9.63
CA LEU A 188 4.93 -5.99 -9.54
C LEU A 188 5.44 -7.39 -9.90
N TRP A 189 6.15 -7.54 -11.02
CA TRP A 189 6.56 -8.88 -11.49
C TRP A 189 7.74 -9.44 -10.71
N PHE A 190 8.60 -8.60 -10.14
CA PHE A 190 9.61 -9.07 -9.19
C PHE A 190 8.96 -9.69 -7.96
N ALA A 191 7.95 -9.02 -7.36
CA ALA A 191 7.21 -9.57 -6.22
C ALA A 191 6.50 -10.90 -6.57
N VAL A 192 5.90 -10.99 -7.77
CA VAL A 192 5.28 -12.23 -8.27
C VAL A 192 6.32 -13.34 -8.40
N PHE A 193 7.50 -13.05 -8.98
CA PHE A 193 8.56 -14.04 -9.14
C PHE A 193 9.07 -14.56 -7.79
N VAL A 194 9.34 -13.66 -6.84
CA VAL A 194 9.72 -14.03 -5.47
C VAL A 194 8.64 -14.88 -4.81
N GLY A 195 7.36 -14.53 -5.00
CA GLY A 195 6.22 -15.30 -4.52
C GLY A 195 6.17 -16.73 -5.08
N ILE A 196 6.37 -16.89 -6.40
CA ILE A 196 6.42 -18.19 -7.07
C ILE A 196 7.59 -19.02 -6.57
N VAL A 197 8.78 -18.43 -6.44
CA VAL A 197 9.99 -19.11 -5.94
C VAL A 197 9.77 -19.57 -4.49
N SER A 198 9.26 -18.69 -3.63
CA SER A 198 8.95 -19.01 -2.23
C SER A 198 7.94 -20.15 -2.12
N LEU A 199 6.85 -20.10 -2.90
CA LEU A 199 5.85 -21.16 -2.95
C LEU A 199 6.44 -22.49 -3.45
N SER A 200 7.29 -22.44 -4.48
CA SER A 200 7.94 -23.62 -5.05
C SER A 200 8.91 -24.27 -4.06
N PHE A 201 9.68 -23.47 -3.32
CA PHE A 201 10.55 -23.96 -2.24
C PHE A 201 9.73 -24.55 -1.08
N TYR A 202 8.63 -23.89 -0.72
CA TYR A 202 7.73 -24.36 0.33
C TYR A 202 7.07 -25.69 -0.05
N GLN A 203 6.57 -25.82 -1.28
CA GLN A 203 5.99 -27.07 -1.80
C GLN A 203 7.03 -28.19 -1.92
N LYS A 204 8.29 -27.87 -2.22
CA LYS A 204 9.40 -28.84 -2.20
C LYS A 204 9.73 -29.31 -0.79
N ARG A 205 9.60 -28.46 0.23
CA ARG A 205 9.98 -28.78 1.62
C ARG A 205 8.84 -29.41 2.44
N PHE A 206 7.58 -29.07 2.15
CA PHE A 206 6.41 -29.48 2.94
C PHE A 206 5.33 -30.25 2.14
N GLY A 207 5.55 -30.52 0.85
CA GLY A 207 4.62 -31.27 0.00
C GLY A 207 3.62 -30.37 -0.78
N LYS A 208 2.99 -30.94 -1.83
CA LYS A 208 1.98 -30.25 -2.64
C LYS A 208 0.71 -30.01 -1.82
N LEU A 209 0.20 -28.78 -1.87
CA LEU A 209 -1.17 -28.47 -1.42
C LEU A 209 -2.15 -29.08 -2.43
N ASN A 210 -2.87 -30.12 -2.04
CA ASN A 210 -3.98 -30.68 -2.81
C ASN A 210 -5.24 -29.86 -2.49
N PRO A 211 -5.79 -29.06 -3.43
CA PRO A 211 -6.95 -28.20 -3.18
C PRO A 211 -8.27 -28.97 -3.22
N GLY A 212 -8.31 -30.18 -2.65
CA GLY A 212 -9.47 -31.05 -2.72
C GLY A 212 -9.34 -32.24 -1.80
N GLN A 213 -9.65 -32.05 -0.52
CA GLN A 213 -10.42 -32.99 0.29
C GLN A 213 -10.73 -32.39 1.68
N SER A 214 -12.02 -32.49 2.01
CA SER A 214 -12.77 -32.24 3.25
C SER A 214 -13.08 -30.78 3.62
#